data_AF-A0A3B0V0C1-F1
#
_entry.id   AF-A0A3B0V0C1-F1
#
_cell.length_a   1.000
_cell.length_b   1.000
_cell.length_c   1.000
_cell.angle_alpha   90.00
_cell.angle_beta   90.00
_cell.angle_gamma   90.00
#
_symmetry.space_group_name_H-M   'P 1'
#
loop_
_entity.id
_entity.type
_entity.pdbx_description
1 polymer ?
#
loop_
_entity_poly.entity_id
_entity_poly.type
_entity_poly.pdbx_seq_one_letter_code
_entity_poly.pdbx_strand_id
1 'polypeptide(L)'
;MRRSLTWLLLCFNLIACATVSSSPQASPTLIPSLQPSISPSPLPPSGVATVTPTHLPQPTVTVSPPILPSPTPLPLPQWENGLDVLMRETAVSQSVPFHQLLPSNSGAWQYDSGAFLHPIAFAMNDETAFLLDGGRVLVLNLIDASPPQILLQPDDIIEELPVQEPLDLALIGEQLLVLDRTGDVYRLDLQTISLELAETAVWQLERYERPIGETSSDYFVALGQDMAGSDMRLRLESSYSY
;
A
#
# COMPACT_ATOMS: atom_id res chain seq x y z
N MET A 1 -39.95 -2.20 10.53
CA MET A 1 -39.16 -3.13 11.36
C MET A 1 -37.68 -2.87 11.10
N ARG A 2 -36.99 -2.16 12.00
CA ARG A 2 -35.56 -1.89 11.90
C ARG A 2 -34.80 -3.10 12.44
N ARG A 3 -33.95 -3.74 11.62
CA ARG A 3 -33.07 -4.83 12.05
C ARG A 3 -31.76 -4.20 12.53
N SER A 4 -31.49 -4.36 13.82
CA SER A 4 -30.21 -4.06 14.46
C SER A 4 -29.23 -5.19 14.10
N LEU A 5 -28.10 -4.83 13.50
CA LEU A 5 -27.02 -5.76 13.16
C LEU A 5 -25.84 -5.46 14.09
N THR A 6 -25.63 -6.33 15.07
CA THR A 6 -24.57 -6.21 16.06
C THR A 6 -23.33 -6.93 15.51
N TRP A 7 -22.29 -6.17 15.16
CA TRP A 7 -20.97 -6.71 14.80
C TRP A 7 -20.09 -6.80 16.04
N LEU A 8 -19.50 -7.97 16.28
CA LEU A 8 -18.53 -8.22 17.35
C LEU A 8 -17.15 -8.42 16.68
N LEU A 9 -16.22 -7.49 16.88
CA LEU A 9 -14.81 -7.62 16.48
C LEU A 9 -13.98 -8.10 17.68
N LEU A 10 -13.05 -9.04 17.42
CA LEU A 10 -12.20 -9.69 18.42
C LEU A 10 -10.77 -9.16 18.28
N CYS A 11 -10.21 -8.55 19.34
CA CYS A 11 -8.84 -8.00 19.36
C CYS A 11 -7.85 -8.95 20.04
N PHE A 12 -6.66 -9.13 19.45
CA PHE A 12 -5.50 -9.73 20.11
C PHE A 12 -4.66 -8.64 20.79
N ASN A 13 -4.47 -8.74 22.12
CA ASN A 13 -3.51 -7.91 22.87
C ASN A 13 -2.16 -8.63 22.96
N LEU A 14 -1.10 -8.02 22.40
CA LEU A 14 0.29 -8.38 22.66
C LEU A 14 0.83 -7.46 23.77
N ILE A 15 1.06 -8.02 24.96
CA ILE A 15 1.68 -7.33 26.09
C ILE A 15 3.21 -7.34 25.86
N ALA A 16 3.80 -6.17 25.60
CA ALA A 16 5.25 -5.98 25.60
C ALA A 16 5.73 -5.52 26.98
N CYS A 17 6.59 -6.32 27.63
CA CYS A 17 7.44 -5.86 28.72
C CYS A 17 8.67 -5.17 28.12
N ALA A 18 8.83 -3.86 28.32
CA ALA A 18 10.09 -3.17 28.04
C ALA A 18 10.60 -2.49 29.32
N THR A 19 11.73 -2.99 29.82
CA THR A 19 12.51 -2.41 30.92
C THR A 19 13.29 -1.19 30.43
N VAL A 20 13.23 -0.10 31.20
CA VAL A 20 13.98 1.14 30.96
C VAL A 20 15.48 0.90 31.16
N SER A 21 16.29 1.14 30.13
CA SER A 21 17.75 1.21 30.23
C SER A 21 18.21 2.64 29.96
N SER A 22 18.76 3.28 30.99
CA SER A 22 19.41 4.59 30.89
C SER A 22 20.87 4.40 30.45
N SER A 23 21.30 5.08 29.40
CA SER A 23 22.69 5.10 28.92
C SER A 23 23.16 6.54 28.66
N PRO A 24 24.44 6.89 28.89
CA PRO A 24 24.86 8.26 29.13
C PRO A 24 25.15 9.05 27.86
N GLN A 25 24.95 10.37 27.99
CA GLN A 25 25.22 11.41 27.01
C GLN A 25 26.72 11.50 26.67
N ALA A 26 27.07 11.23 25.41
CA ALA A 26 28.41 11.46 24.87
C ALA A 26 28.49 12.86 24.20
N SER A 27 29.54 13.60 24.52
CA SER A 27 29.85 14.90 23.91
C SER A 27 30.33 14.75 22.46
N PRO A 28 30.02 15.69 21.56
CA PRO A 28 30.42 15.60 20.16
C PRO A 28 31.91 15.93 19.98
N THR A 29 32.63 15.04 19.29
CA THR A 29 33.98 15.27 18.78
C THR A 29 33.89 15.95 17.41
N LEU A 30 34.50 17.13 17.28
CA LEU A 30 34.63 17.84 16.00
C LEU A 30 35.60 17.09 15.08
N ILE A 31 35.13 16.62 13.92
CA ILE A 31 35.97 16.05 12.86
C ILE A 31 36.21 17.14 11.80
N PRO A 32 37.47 17.40 11.39
CA PRO A 32 37.76 18.37 10.33
C PRO A 32 37.35 17.85 8.95
N SER A 33 36.67 18.70 8.17
CA SER A 33 36.25 18.43 6.80
C SER A 33 37.45 18.40 5.84
N LEU A 34 37.66 17.26 5.18
CA LEU A 34 38.57 17.18 4.02
C LEU A 34 37.76 17.42 2.75
N GLN A 35 38.06 18.51 2.06
CA GLN A 35 37.44 18.90 0.80
C GLN A 35 38.18 18.22 -0.36
N PRO A 36 37.54 17.35 -1.18
CA PRO A 36 38.20 16.76 -2.34
C PRO A 36 38.26 17.78 -3.48
N SER A 37 39.48 18.10 -3.91
CA SER A 37 39.75 18.89 -5.13
C SER A 37 39.89 17.94 -6.32
N ILE A 38 38.86 17.83 -7.14
CA ILE A 38 38.90 17.06 -8.39
C ILE A 38 39.24 18.01 -9.53
N SER A 39 40.43 17.83 -10.12
CA SER A 39 40.87 18.57 -11.31
C SER A 39 40.42 17.82 -12.57
N PRO A 40 39.67 18.44 -13.50
CA PRO A 40 39.24 17.77 -14.73
C PRO A 40 40.39 17.70 -15.75
N SER A 41 40.70 16.48 -16.20
CA SER A 41 41.56 16.21 -17.35
C SER A 41 40.77 16.40 -18.66
N PRO A 42 41.29 17.14 -19.66
CA PRO A 42 40.63 17.27 -20.96
C PRO A 42 40.82 16.00 -21.82
N LEU A 43 39.73 15.49 -22.38
CA LEU A 43 39.70 14.42 -23.38
C LEU A 43 40.14 14.94 -24.78
N PRO A 44 40.81 14.12 -25.60
CA PRO A 44 41.12 14.46 -26.99
C PRO A 44 39.87 14.33 -27.90
N PRO A 45 39.81 15.08 -29.02
CA PRO A 45 38.67 15.03 -29.94
C PRO A 45 38.69 13.74 -30.79
N SER A 46 37.61 12.95 -30.69
CA SER A 46 37.32 11.85 -31.61
C SER A 46 36.77 12.39 -32.92
N GLY A 47 37.51 12.19 -34.02
CA GLY A 47 37.03 12.43 -35.37
C GLY A 47 35.98 11.39 -35.77
N VAL A 48 34.75 11.85 -35.98
CA VAL A 48 33.64 11.02 -36.47
C VAL A 48 33.64 11.07 -38.00
N ALA A 49 34.00 9.96 -38.65
CA ALA A 49 33.76 9.78 -40.08
C ALA A 49 32.27 9.52 -40.31
N THR A 50 31.62 10.41 -41.07
CA THR A 50 30.22 10.24 -41.50
C THR A 50 30.20 9.28 -42.68
N VAL A 51 29.65 8.09 -42.47
CA VAL A 51 29.33 7.15 -43.55
C VAL A 51 27.83 7.17 -43.75
N THR A 52 27.37 7.56 -44.94
CA THR A 52 25.95 7.59 -45.30
C THR A 52 25.55 6.24 -45.90
N PRO A 53 24.78 5.38 -45.21
CA PRO A 53 24.28 4.15 -45.80
C PRO A 53 23.05 4.45 -46.68
N THR A 54 23.17 4.21 -47.98
CA THR A 54 22.04 4.18 -48.91
C THR A 54 21.36 2.81 -48.80
N HIS A 55 20.35 2.69 -47.93
CA HIS A 55 19.52 1.48 -47.87
C HIS A 55 18.22 1.72 -48.66
N LEU A 56 18.00 0.95 -49.73
CA LEU A 56 16.73 0.90 -50.44
C LEU A 56 15.68 0.22 -49.54
N PRO A 57 14.44 0.74 -49.43
CA PRO A 57 13.40 0.10 -48.64
C PRO A 57 12.92 -1.19 -49.35
N GLN A 58 13.06 -2.31 -48.65
CA GLN A 58 12.51 -3.61 -49.07
C GLN A 58 11.03 -3.71 -48.63
N PRO A 59 10.09 -4.15 -49.48
CA PRO A 59 8.69 -4.25 -49.10
C PRO A 59 8.49 -5.27 -47.98
N THR A 60 7.98 -4.82 -46.84
CA THR A 60 7.63 -5.68 -45.69
C THR A 60 6.31 -6.39 -45.98
N VAL A 61 6.36 -7.72 -46.10
CA VAL A 61 5.16 -8.55 -46.18
C VAL A 61 4.51 -8.58 -44.80
N THR A 62 3.33 -8.00 -44.66
CA THR A 62 2.56 -8.02 -43.42
C THR A 62 1.84 -9.36 -43.32
N VAL A 63 2.35 -10.26 -42.49
CA VAL A 63 1.68 -11.52 -42.15
C VAL A 63 0.74 -11.24 -40.98
N SER A 64 -0.57 -11.43 -41.18
CA SER A 64 -1.53 -11.35 -40.07
C SER A 64 -1.19 -12.40 -39.01
N PRO A 65 -1.08 -12.02 -37.73
CA PRO A 65 -0.82 -12.99 -36.68
C PRO A 65 -1.99 -13.98 -36.55
N PRO A 66 -1.70 -15.26 -36.24
CA PRO A 66 -2.74 -16.25 -35.98
C PRO A 66 -3.60 -15.80 -34.79
N ILE A 67 -4.92 -15.99 -34.91
CA ILE A 67 -5.89 -15.70 -33.84
C ILE A 67 -5.60 -16.65 -32.68
N LEU A 68 -5.22 -16.10 -31.53
CA LEU A 68 -4.96 -16.87 -30.31
C LEU A 68 -6.30 -17.38 -29.76
N PRO A 69 -6.41 -18.66 -29.32
CA PRO A 69 -7.63 -19.15 -28.67
C PRO A 69 -7.93 -18.33 -27.41
N SER A 70 -9.22 -18.00 -27.22
CA SER A 70 -9.70 -17.32 -26.01
C SER A 70 -9.49 -18.24 -24.79
N PRO A 71 -8.97 -17.74 -23.65
CA PRO A 71 -8.74 -18.55 -22.48
C PRO A 71 -10.06 -19.12 -21.92
N THR A 72 -10.06 -20.41 -21.58
CA THR A 72 -11.20 -21.05 -20.90
C THR A 72 -11.31 -20.49 -19.47
N PRO A 73 -12.48 -20.00 -19.03
CA PRO A 73 -12.66 -19.51 -17.67
C PRO A 73 -12.43 -20.65 -16.66
N LEU A 74 -11.58 -20.40 -15.67
CA LEU A 74 -11.33 -21.31 -14.56
C LEU A 74 -12.58 -21.36 -13.64
N PRO A 75 -12.92 -22.53 -13.07
CA PRO A 75 -13.97 -22.60 -12.06
C PRO A 75 -13.60 -21.75 -10.85
N LEU A 76 -14.55 -20.96 -10.34
CA LEU A 76 -14.39 -20.21 -9.11
C LEU A 76 -14.03 -21.16 -7.95
N PRO A 77 -13.05 -20.81 -7.10
CA PRO A 77 -12.72 -21.62 -5.94
C PRO A 77 -13.94 -21.73 -5.02
N GLN A 78 -14.35 -22.96 -4.72
CA GLN A 78 -15.34 -23.19 -3.68
C GLN A 78 -14.64 -23.09 -2.34
N TRP A 79 -14.99 -22.06 -1.58
CA TRP A 79 -14.45 -21.88 -0.26
C TRP A 79 -15.14 -22.83 0.73
N GLU A 80 -14.37 -23.79 1.23
CA GLU A 80 -14.79 -24.73 2.26
C GLU A 80 -14.02 -24.40 3.55
N ASN A 81 -14.71 -23.84 4.54
CA ASN A 81 -14.17 -23.67 5.90
C ASN A 81 -14.94 -24.56 6.87
N GLY A 82 -14.63 -25.86 6.84
CA GLY A 82 -15.23 -26.85 7.74
C GLY A 82 -15.06 -26.46 9.21
N LEU A 83 -16.04 -26.82 10.04
CA LEU A 83 -15.95 -26.58 11.48
C LEU A 83 -14.82 -27.41 12.08
N ASP A 84 -13.82 -26.74 12.66
CA ASP A 84 -12.85 -27.38 13.55
C ASP A 84 -13.50 -27.63 14.92
N VAL A 85 -13.97 -28.87 15.10
CA VAL A 85 -14.66 -29.30 16.33
C VAL A 85 -13.74 -29.19 17.54
N LEU A 86 -12.45 -29.51 17.40
CA LEU A 86 -11.48 -29.49 18.50
C LEU A 86 -11.17 -28.06 18.92
N MET A 87 -11.00 -27.14 17.96
CA MET A 87 -10.76 -25.73 18.26
C MET A 87 -11.96 -25.08 18.95
N ARG A 88 -13.18 -25.40 18.51
CA ARG A 88 -14.42 -24.96 19.17
C ARG A 88 -14.55 -25.50 20.59
N GLU A 89 -14.32 -26.80 20.79
CA GLU A 89 -14.38 -27.41 22.12
C GLU A 89 -13.33 -26.83 23.07
N THR A 90 -12.13 -26.56 22.54
CA THR A 90 -11.07 -25.87 23.28
C THR A 90 -11.53 -24.47 23.69
N ALA A 91 -12.10 -23.69 22.78
CA ALA A 91 -12.58 -22.34 23.07
C ALA A 91 -13.66 -22.32 24.15
N VAL A 92 -14.62 -23.26 24.09
CA VAL A 92 -15.63 -23.46 25.13
C VAL A 92 -14.99 -23.83 26.48
N SER A 93 -14.01 -24.74 26.48
CA SER A 93 -13.33 -25.15 27.72
C SER A 93 -12.55 -24.01 28.39
N GLN A 94 -12.03 -23.08 27.59
CA GLN A 94 -11.27 -21.91 28.04
C GLN A 94 -12.15 -20.66 28.26
N SER A 95 -13.46 -20.76 28.02
CA SER A 95 -14.40 -19.62 28.08
C SER A 95 -13.97 -18.43 27.19
N VAL A 96 -13.39 -18.72 26.02
CA VAL A 96 -13.01 -17.69 25.03
C VAL A 96 -13.99 -17.71 23.85
N PRO A 97 -14.28 -16.55 23.23
CA PRO A 97 -15.11 -16.50 22.03
C PRO A 97 -14.52 -17.34 20.89
N PHE A 98 -15.37 -18.04 20.15
CA PHE A 98 -15.01 -18.77 18.94
C PHE A 98 -15.74 -18.16 17.74
N HIS A 99 -14.97 -17.73 16.74
CA HIS A 99 -15.49 -17.15 15.50
C HIS A 99 -15.11 -18.06 14.34
N GLN A 100 -16.13 -18.56 13.64
CA GLN A 100 -15.93 -19.31 12.40
C GLN A 100 -16.40 -18.46 11.23
N LEU A 101 -15.55 -18.34 10.21
CA LEU A 101 -15.93 -17.85 8.91
C LEU A 101 -16.77 -18.94 8.23
N LEU A 102 -18.03 -18.65 7.91
CA LEU A 102 -18.97 -19.54 7.25
C LEU A 102 -19.15 -19.13 5.79
N PRO A 103 -19.39 -20.05 4.84
CA PRO A 103 -19.69 -19.71 3.45
C PRO A 103 -20.79 -18.64 3.27
N SER A 104 -21.75 -18.57 4.19
CA SER A 104 -22.82 -17.57 4.15
C SER A 104 -22.42 -16.16 4.61
N ASN A 105 -21.23 -15.99 5.21
CA ASN A 105 -20.72 -14.71 5.70
C ASN A 105 -19.29 -14.41 5.23
N SER A 106 -18.77 -15.11 4.21
CA SER A 106 -17.52 -14.72 3.58
C SER A 106 -17.56 -14.96 2.08
N GLY A 107 -16.78 -14.15 1.36
CA GLY A 107 -16.64 -14.24 -0.09
C GLY A 107 -15.23 -14.70 -0.48
N ALA A 108 -15.09 -15.11 -1.73
CA ALA A 108 -13.80 -15.34 -2.36
C ALA A 108 -13.71 -14.51 -3.63
N TRP A 109 -12.66 -13.69 -3.72
CA TRP A 109 -12.31 -12.92 -4.90
C TRP A 109 -11.02 -13.47 -5.48
N GLN A 110 -11.00 -13.66 -6.79
CA GLN A 110 -9.84 -14.18 -7.50
C GLN A 110 -9.46 -13.22 -8.62
N TYR A 111 -8.18 -12.87 -8.66
CA TYR A 111 -7.60 -12.02 -9.68
C TYR A 111 -6.58 -12.81 -10.48
N ASP A 112 -6.24 -12.31 -11.67
CA ASP A 112 -5.24 -12.92 -12.53
C ASP A 112 -3.88 -13.01 -11.84
N SER A 113 -3.08 -14.01 -12.23
CA SER A 113 -1.72 -14.14 -11.75
C SER A 113 -0.91 -12.88 -12.10
N GLY A 114 -0.27 -12.28 -11.11
CA GLY A 114 0.48 -11.03 -11.28
C GLY A 114 -0.36 -9.77 -11.18
N ALA A 115 -1.66 -9.86 -10.83
CA ALA A 115 -2.47 -8.68 -10.52
C ALA A 115 -1.92 -7.88 -9.33
N PHE A 116 -1.24 -8.56 -8.40
CA PHE A 116 -0.57 -7.96 -7.24
C PHE A 116 0.89 -8.38 -7.24
N LEU A 117 1.79 -7.40 -7.12
CA LEU A 117 3.24 -7.63 -7.12
C LEU A 117 3.76 -7.86 -5.70
N HIS A 118 3.37 -6.99 -4.77
CA HIS A 118 3.81 -6.93 -3.38
C HIS A 118 2.69 -6.35 -2.49
N PRO A 119 1.65 -7.13 -2.14
CA PRO A 119 0.58 -6.67 -1.25
C PRO A 119 1.12 -6.46 0.17
N ILE A 120 0.94 -5.26 0.71
CA ILE A 120 1.49 -4.82 2.01
C ILE A 120 0.38 -4.55 3.03
N ALA A 121 -0.64 -3.79 2.65
CA ALA A 121 -1.73 -3.37 3.54
C ALA A 121 -3.09 -3.48 2.83
N PHE A 122 -4.15 -3.71 3.61
CA PHE A 122 -5.49 -3.95 3.09
C PHE A 122 -6.53 -3.30 4.01
N ALA A 123 -7.47 -2.58 3.42
CA ALA A 123 -8.66 -2.07 4.10
C ALA A 123 -9.88 -2.32 3.22
N MET A 124 -11.05 -2.44 3.82
CA MET A 124 -12.28 -2.66 3.06
C MET A 124 -13.49 -2.03 3.75
N ASN A 125 -14.48 -1.69 2.94
CA ASN A 125 -15.86 -1.48 3.35
C ASN A 125 -16.74 -2.56 2.71
N ASP A 126 -18.05 -2.34 2.67
CA ASP A 126 -19.03 -3.34 2.21
C ASP A 126 -18.79 -3.81 0.76
N GLU A 127 -18.53 -2.88 -0.17
CA GLU A 127 -18.50 -3.15 -1.61
C GLU A 127 -17.14 -2.93 -2.24
N THR A 128 -16.19 -2.38 -1.48
CA THR A 128 -14.89 -1.93 -1.99
C THR A 128 -13.78 -2.37 -1.07
N ALA A 129 -12.70 -2.86 -1.66
CA ALA A 129 -11.44 -3.03 -0.97
C ALA A 129 -10.37 -2.08 -1.52
N PHE A 130 -9.45 -1.70 -0.65
CA PHE A 130 -8.28 -0.89 -0.92
C PHE A 130 -7.05 -1.72 -0.57
N LEU A 131 -6.14 -1.85 -1.51
CA LEU A 131 -4.92 -2.64 -1.34
C LEU A 131 -3.70 -1.78 -1.61
N LEU A 132 -2.76 -1.76 -0.69
CA LEU A 132 -1.43 -1.25 -0.94
C LEU A 132 -0.58 -2.34 -1.59
N ASP A 133 -0.17 -2.13 -2.84
CA ASP A 133 0.59 -3.08 -3.65
C ASP A 133 1.81 -2.42 -4.30
N GLY A 134 3.00 -2.70 -3.76
CA GLY A 134 4.27 -2.20 -4.30
C GLY A 134 4.35 -0.68 -4.40
N GLY A 135 3.92 0.03 -3.35
CA GLY A 135 3.90 1.50 -3.32
C GLY A 135 2.71 2.13 -4.06
N ARG A 136 1.73 1.36 -4.50
CA ARG A 136 0.50 1.88 -5.15
C ARG A 136 -0.71 1.52 -4.32
N VAL A 137 -1.67 2.44 -4.23
CA VAL A 137 -2.98 2.16 -3.67
C VAL A 137 -3.90 1.75 -4.81
N LEU A 138 -4.41 0.53 -4.72
CA LEU A 138 -5.36 -0.04 -5.66
C LEU A 138 -6.76 -0.03 -5.04
N VAL A 139 -7.78 0.20 -5.86
CA VAL A 139 -9.18 -0.06 -5.53
C VAL A 139 -9.65 -1.32 -6.23
N LEU A 140 -10.39 -2.13 -5.49
CA LEU A 140 -10.96 -3.39 -5.91
C LEU A 140 -12.46 -3.31 -5.70
N ASN A 141 -13.22 -3.48 -6.78
CA ASN A 141 -14.65 -3.70 -6.67
C ASN A 141 -14.87 -5.13 -6.13
N LEU A 142 -15.69 -5.26 -5.08
CA LEU A 142 -16.02 -6.55 -4.50
C LEU A 142 -17.36 -7.10 -5.01
N ILE A 143 -18.16 -6.26 -5.69
CA ILE A 143 -19.42 -6.66 -6.35
C ILE A 143 -19.12 -7.30 -7.70
N ASP A 144 -18.19 -6.71 -8.45
CA ASP A 144 -17.66 -7.28 -9.68
C ASP A 144 -16.15 -7.49 -9.57
N ALA A 145 -15.66 -8.64 -10.03
CA ALA A 145 -14.21 -8.92 -10.05
C ALA A 145 -13.53 -8.19 -11.22
N SER A 146 -13.83 -6.90 -11.41
CA SER A 146 -13.15 -6.06 -12.40
C SER A 146 -11.65 -5.95 -12.07
N PRO A 147 -10.81 -5.69 -13.08
CA PRO A 147 -9.39 -5.49 -12.86
C PRO A 147 -9.14 -4.40 -11.80
N PRO A 148 -8.15 -4.59 -10.88
CA PRO A 148 -7.81 -3.56 -9.91
C PRO A 148 -7.46 -2.24 -10.59
N GLN A 149 -7.98 -1.14 -10.07
CA GLN A 149 -7.69 0.21 -10.58
C GLN A 149 -6.71 0.91 -9.64
N ILE A 150 -5.80 1.72 -10.20
CA ILE A 150 -4.85 2.51 -9.40
C ILE A 150 -5.56 3.78 -8.93
N LEU A 151 -5.59 4.02 -7.61
CA LEU A 151 -6.07 5.25 -7.00
C LEU A 151 -4.96 6.24 -6.66
N LEU A 152 -3.78 5.72 -6.31
CA LEU A 152 -2.62 6.52 -5.94
C LEU A 152 -1.35 5.73 -6.26
N GLN A 153 -0.33 6.41 -6.76
CA GLN A 153 0.96 5.80 -7.10
C GLN A 153 2.11 6.81 -6.90
N PRO A 154 3.37 6.34 -6.91
CA PRO A 154 4.52 7.23 -6.91
C PRO A 154 4.44 8.27 -8.04
N ASP A 155 5.00 9.44 -7.79
CA ASP A 155 5.02 10.61 -8.69
C ASP A 155 3.67 11.31 -8.93
N ASP A 156 2.55 10.78 -8.42
CA ASP A 156 1.30 11.54 -8.37
C ASP A 156 1.50 12.83 -7.55
N ILE A 157 0.82 13.91 -7.93
CA ILE A 157 0.93 15.21 -7.26
C ILE A 157 -0.33 15.48 -6.44
N ILE A 158 -0.16 15.61 -5.12
CA ILE A 158 -1.22 16.01 -4.18
C ILE A 158 -0.82 17.34 -3.56
N GLU A 159 -1.62 18.39 -3.79
CA GLU A 159 -1.37 19.73 -3.22
C GLU A 159 0.08 20.21 -3.41
N GLU A 160 0.60 20.08 -4.64
CA GLU A 160 1.98 20.45 -5.05
C GLU A 160 3.10 19.53 -4.51
N LEU A 161 2.75 18.49 -3.75
CA LEU A 161 3.72 17.53 -3.23
C LEU A 161 3.68 16.24 -4.05
N PRO A 162 4.84 15.75 -4.53
CA PRO A 162 4.91 14.43 -5.13
C PRO A 162 4.77 13.37 -4.05
N VAL A 163 3.94 12.38 -4.33
CA VAL A 163 3.84 11.12 -3.61
C VAL A 163 5.11 10.32 -3.88
N GLN A 164 5.80 9.86 -2.84
CA GLN A 164 7.01 9.05 -3.01
C GLN A 164 6.69 7.56 -3.06
N GLU A 165 6.21 7.03 -1.94
CA GLU A 165 5.94 5.61 -1.76
C GLU A 165 4.95 5.42 -0.59
N PRO A 166 3.65 5.24 -0.88
CA PRO A 166 2.68 4.76 0.08
C PRO A 166 3.19 3.55 0.88
N LEU A 167 3.20 3.66 2.21
CA LEU A 167 3.71 2.65 3.14
C LEU A 167 2.61 1.93 3.91
N ASP A 168 1.50 2.61 4.16
CA ASP A 168 0.37 2.04 4.88
C ASP A 168 -0.94 2.74 4.48
N LEU A 169 -2.07 2.08 4.77
CA LEU A 169 -3.38 2.67 4.56
C LEU A 169 -4.35 2.29 5.68
N ALA A 170 -5.32 3.17 5.95
CA ALA A 170 -6.35 2.94 6.93
C ALA A 170 -7.68 3.51 6.46
N LEU A 171 -8.76 2.79 6.74
CA LEU A 171 -10.12 3.27 6.51
C LEU A 171 -10.72 3.79 7.82
N ILE A 172 -11.14 5.05 7.83
CA ILE A 172 -11.78 5.70 8.99
C ILE A 172 -13.12 6.30 8.52
N GLY A 173 -14.21 5.60 8.84
CA GLY A 173 -15.54 5.97 8.34
C GLY A 173 -15.56 5.94 6.81
N GLU A 174 -15.82 7.09 6.19
CA GLU A 174 -15.87 7.26 4.72
C GLU A 174 -14.57 7.86 4.17
N GLN A 175 -13.48 7.81 4.93
CA GLN A 175 -12.19 8.37 4.55
C GLN A 175 -11.14 7.28 4.45
N LEU A 176 -10.41 7.26 3.34
CA LEU A 176 -9.20 6.48 3.21
C LEU A 176 -8.01 7.38 3.50
N LEU A 177 -7.22 7.00 4.51
CA LEU A 177 -5.95 7.64 4.83
C LEU A 177 -4.81 6.78 4.29
N VAL A 178 -3.81 7.42 3.70
CA VAL A 178 -2.61 6.78 3.16
C VAL A 178 -1.39 7.48 3.71
N LEU A 179 -0.50 6.71 4.30
CA LEU A 179 0.78 7.20 4.81
C LEU A 179 1.84 7.08 3.71
N ASP A 180 2.49 8.19 3.38
CA ASP A 180 3.66 8.21 2.50
C ASP A 180 4.95 7.96 3.29
N ARG A 181 5.97 7.45 2.60
CA ARG A 181 7.32 7.28 3.13
C ARG A 181 7.96 8.57 3.62
N THR A 182 7.53 9.72 3.10
CA THR A 182 7.98 11.03 3.57
C THR A 182 7.36 11.46 4.90
N GLY A 183 6.40 10.70 5.43
CA GLY A 183 5.60 11.03 6.61
C GLY A 183 4.31 11.79 6.29
N ASP A 184 4.11 12.22 5.04
CA ASP A 184 2.85 12.85 4.64
C ASP A 184 1.68 11.87 4.77
N VAL A 185 0.53 12.39 5.18
CA VAL A 185 -0.71 11.63 5.19
C VAL A 185 -1.65 12.23 4.18
N TYR A 186 -2.05 11.42 3.20
CA TYR A 186 -3.04 11.76 2.20
C TYR A 186 -4.40 11.22 2.61
N ARG A 187 -5.45 12.00 2.33
CA ARG A 187 -6.84 11.63 2.57
C ARG A 187 -7.62 11.61 1.26
N LEU A 188 -8.40 10.56 1.06
CA LEU A 188 -9.41 10.46 0.03
C LEU A 188 -10.79 10.35 0.69
N ASP A 189 -11.71 11.22 0.29
CA ASP A 189 -13.12 11.13 0.67
C ASP A 189 -13.85 10.16 -0.28
N LEU A 190 -14.30 9.03 0.25
CA LEU A 190 -14.92 7.98 -0.55
C LEU A 190 -16.31 8.36 -1.07
N GLN A 191 -16.98 9.36 -0.51
CA GLN A 191 -18.24 9.85 -1.07
C GLN A 191 -18.05 10.52 -2.43
N THR A 192 -16.82 10.94 -2.73
CA THR A 192 -16.49 11.67 -3.96
C THR A 192 -16.05 10.76 -5.10
N ILE A 193 -15.78 9.47 -4.82
CA ILE A 193 -15.29 8.53 -5.84
C ILE A 193 -16.44 7.70 -6.42
N SER A 194 -16.44 7.53 -7.74
CA SER A 194 -17.22 6.48 -8.40
C SER A 194 -16.31 5.29 -8.68
N LEU A 195 -16.72 4.08 -8.31
CA LEU A 195 -15.96 2.84 -8.55
C LEU A 195 -15.76 2.54 -10.04
N GLU A 196 -16.55 3.17 -10.92
CA GLU A 196 -16.37 3.07 -12.37
C GLU A 196 -15.22 3.94 -12.89
N LEU A 197 -14.78 4.95 -12.13
CA LEU A 197 -13.78 5.94 -12.54
C LEU A 197 -12.86 6.33 -11.38
N ALA A 198 -11.86 5.50 -11.07
CA ALA A 198 -10.77 5.84 -10.15
C ALA A 198 -10.07 7.17 -10.48
N GLU A 199 -10.10 7.60 -11.75
CA GLU A 199 -9.54 8.88 -12.23
C GLU A 199 -10.17 10.13 -11.58
N THR A 200 -11.32 9.99 -10.92
CA THR A 200 -12.01 11.09 -10.23
C THR A 200 -11.61 11.26 -8.77
N ALA A 201 -10.71 10.41 -8.24
CA ALA A 201 -10.25 10.49 -6.87
C ALA A 201 -9.57 11.83 -6.59
N VAL A 202 -10.19 12.64 -5.73
CA VAL A 202 -9.61 13.90 -5.27
C VAL A 202 -8.94 13.68 -3.93
N TRP A 203 -7.61 13.59 -3.98
CA TRP A 203 -6.78 13.49 -2.79
C TRP A 203 -6.50 14.86 -2.17
N GLN A 204 -6.37 14.87 -0.84
CA GLN A 204 -6.02 16.04 -0.05
C GLN A 204 -4.87 15.70 0.92
N LEU A 205 -4.07 16.70 1.25
CA LEU A 205 -3.02 16.56 2.26
C LEU A 205 -3.65 16.74 3.65
N GLU A 206 -3.77 15.64 4.41
CA GLU A 206 -4.28 15.67 5.78
C GLU A 206 -3.21 16.15 6.76
N ARG A 207 -1.96 15.69 6.56
CA ARG A 207 -0.84 16.04 7.43
C ARG A 207 0.45 16.13 6.63
N TYR A 208 1.16 17.23 6.86
CA TYR A 208 2.51 17.45 6.37
C TYR A 208 3.51 17.13 7.49
N GLU A 209 4.29 16.06 7.35
CA GLU A 209 5.32 15.68 8.34
C GLU A 209 6.75 15.67 7.78
N ARG A 210 6.97 16.16 6.55
CA ARG A 210 8.34 16.23 6.01
C ARG A 210 9.23 17.04 6.96
N PRO A 211 10.35 16.48 7.46
CA PRO A 211 11.31 17.26 8.20
C PRO A 211 11.89 18.35 7.32
N ILE A 212 12.12 19.53 7.91
CA ILE A 212 12.84 20.61 7.26
C ILE A 212 14.29 20.17 7.09
N GLY A 213 14.72 19.96 5.84
CA GLY A 213 16.05 19.46 5.50
C GLY A 213 16.02 17.96 5.22
N GLU A 214 15.78 17.65 3.95
CA GLU A 214 15.63 16.33 3.33
C GLU A 214 16.39 15.16 4.01
N THR A 215 15.71 14.02 4.13
CA THR A 215 16.10 12.74 4.75
C THR A 215 15.77 12.61 6.25
N SER A 216 14.49 12.38 6.56
CA SER A 216 14.14 11.64 7.77
C SER A 216 14.44 10.16 7.55
N SER A 217 15.15 9.55 8.50
CA SER A 217 15.27 8.10 8.70
C SER A 217 14.19 7.57 9.65
N ASP A 218 13.19 8.39 9.97
CA ASP A 218 12.08 8.03 10.85
C ASP A 218 11.01 7.30 10.03
N TYR A 219 10.67 6.10 10.49
CA TYR A 219 9.54 5.34 9.95
C TYR A 219 8.29 5.76 10.70
N PHE A 220 7.35 6.36 9.99
CA PHE A 220 6.01 6.56 10.50
C PHE A 220 5.25 5.24 10.34
N VAL A 221 4.49 4.86 11.37
CA VAL A 221 3.60 3.69 11.34
C VAL A 221 2.21 4.19 11.69
N ALA A 222 1.23 3.97 10.82
CA ALA A 222 -0.15 4.26 11.16
C ALA A 222 -0.67 3.13 12.06
N LEU A 223 -1.15 3.47 13.26
CA LEU A 223 -1.89 2.52 14.08
C LEU A 223 -3.38 2.71 13.77
N GLY A 224 -4.01 1.67 13.23
CA GLY A 224 -5.44 1.65 12.92
C GLY A 224 -6.30 1.95 14.15
N GLN A 225 -7.39 2.69 13.94
CA GLN A 225 -8.33 3.10 14.97
C GLN A 225 -9.31 1.95 15.32
N ASP A 226 -9.57 1.76 16.62
CA ASP A 226 -10.70 0.97 17.11
C ASP A 226 -11.95 1.87 17.20
N MET A 227 -13.09 1.41 16.69
CA MET A 227 -14.37 2.14 16.61
C MET A 227 -14.96 2.50 17.99
N ALA A 228 -14.33 2.12 19.11
CA ALA A 228 -14.81 2.32 20.46
C ALA A 228 -14.21 3.55 21.19
N GLY A 229 -13.20 4.22 20.66
CA GLY A 229 -12.51 5.33 21.33
C GLY A 229 -12.41 6.58 20.45
N SER A 230 -13.02 7.68 20.89
CA SER A 230 -13.10 8.93 20.12
C SER A 230 -11.82 9.77 20.07
N ASP A 231 -10.71 9.32 20.68
CA ASP A 231 -9.43 10.00 20.53
C ASP A 231 -8.28 9.11 20.98
N MET A 232 -7.46 8.61 20.05
CA MET A 232 -6.10 8.16 20.37
C MET A 232 -5.20 8.32 19.15
N ARG A 233 -4.45 9.43 19.10
CA ARG A 233 -3.37 9.68 18.13
C ARG A 233 -2.05 9.30 18.78
N LEU A 234 -1.48 8.16 18.40
CA LEU A 234 -0.15 7.75 18.85
C LEU A 234 0.87 8.03 17.75
N ARG A 235 1.87 8.85 18.07
CA ARG A 235 3.08 9.05 17.25
C ARG A 235 4.10 8.01 17.66
N LEU A 236 4.39 7.05 16.79
CA LEU A 236 5.54 6.18 16.94
C LEU A 236 6.73 6.89 16.30
N GLU A 237 7.64 7.40 17.13
CA GLU A 237 8.93 7.93 16.71
C GLU A 237 9.96 6.80 16.82
N SER A 238 10.59 6.41 15.71
CA SER A 238 11.77 5.54 15.74
C SER A 238 12.99 6.32 15.25
N SER A 239 13.80 6.82 16.17
CA SER A 239 15.08 7.43 15.80
C SER A 239 16.12 6.34 15.55
N TYR A 240 16.52 6.15 14.29
CA TYR A 240 17.75 5.42 13.96
C TYR A 240 18.86 6.42 13.64
N SER A 241 19.92 6.39 14.45
CA SER A 241 21.20 7.03 14.17
C SER A 241 22.16 5.97 13.63
N TYR A 242 22.65 6.15 12.38
CA TYR A 242 23.74 5.36 11.80
C TYR A 242 25.09 5.68 12.44
#